data_AF-A0A0Q4I3Q8-F1
#
_entry.id   AF-A0A0Q4I3Q8-F1
#
_cell.length_a   1.000
_cell.length_b   1.000
_cell.length_c   1.000
_cell.angle_alpha   90.00
_cell.angle_beta   90.00
_cell.angle_gamma   90.00
#
_symmetry.space_group_name_H-M   'P 1'
#
loop_
_entity.id
_entity.type
_entity.pdbx_description
1 polymer ?
#
loop_
_entity_poly.entity_id
_entity_poly.type
_entity_poly.pdbx_seq_one_letter_code
_entity_poly.pdbx_strand_id
1 'polypeptide(L)'
;MNAPATFPQPIPMGGALAEELVRASRMLGDLAFELGSDEATLRRHLTGLQSIDHVTQILLNLASVLRGGDGQDQLSEVTLEDMLARLRCHAA
;
A
#
# COMPACT_ATOMS: atom_id res chain seq x y z
N MET A 1 -26.63 21.85 -7.76
CA MET A 1 -25.27 22.43 -7.62
C MET A 1 -24.51 21.51 -6.68
N ASN A 2 -23.69 20.60 -7.20
CA ASN A 2 -22.95 19.64 -6.37
C ASN A 2 -21.80 20.39 -5.69
N ALA A 3 -21.70 20.26 -4.36
CA ALA A 3 -20.58 20.83 -3.61
C ALA A 3 -19.26 20.21 -4.11
N PRO A 4 -18.18 21.00 -4.30
CA PRO A 4 -16.88 20.43 -4.61
C PRO A 4 -16.48 19.51 -3.46
N ALA A 5 -16.12 18.27 -3.77
CA ALA A 5 -15.58 17.35 -2.78
C ALA A 5 -14.37 18.02 -2.12
N THR A 6 -14.50 18.36 -0.85
CA THR A 6 -13.39 18.87 -0.04
C THR A 6 -12.44 17.69 0.19
N PHE A 7 -11.43 17.59 -0.66
CA PHE A 7 -10.37 16.60 -0.47
C PHE A 7 -9.68 16.85 0.88
N PRO A 8 -9.24 15.78 1.57
CA PRO A 8 -8.52 15.94 2.82
C PRO A 8 -7.33 16.86 2.57
N GLN A 9 -7.21 17.91 3.38
CA GLN A 9 -6.08 18.81 3.35
C GLN A 9 -4.78 17.98 3.41
N PRO A 10 -3.70 18.38 2.70
CA PRO A 10 -2.43 17.68 2.76
C PRO A 10 -2.04 17.37 4.20
N ILE A 11 -1.81 16.09 4.50
CA ILE A 11 -1.44 15.67 5.85
C ILE A 11 -0.07 16.28 6.14
N PRO A 12 0.11 17.04 7.24
CA PRO A 12 1.43 17.48 7.66
C PRO A 12 2.35 16.26 7.78
N MET A 13 3.50 16.28 7.10
CA MET A 13 4.44 15.14 6.94
C MET A 13 4.00 14.02 5.98
N GLY A 14 2.92 14.17 5.21
CA GLY A 14 2.43 13.14 4.27
C GLY A 14 3.48 12.67 3.26
N GLY A 15 4.26 13.60 2.70
CA GLY A 15 5.38 13.25 1.82
C GLY A 15 6.47 12.42 2.51
N ALA A 16 6.87 12.80 3.73
CA ALA A 16 7.89 12.07 4.49
C ALA A 16 7.39 10.67 4.89
N LEU A 17 6.13 10.53 5.30
CA LEU A 17 5.52 9.24 5.59
C LEU A 17 5.42 8.36 4.34
N ALA A 18 5.09 8.94 3.18
CA ALA A 18 5.09 8.21 1.92
C ALA A 18 6.48 7.65 1.58
N GLU A 19 7.54 8.42 1.81
CA GLU A 19 8.91 7.95 1.61
C GLU A 19 9.27 6.78 2.54
N GLU A 20 8.88 6.85 3.82
CA GLU A 20 9.09 5.75 4.76
C GLU A 20 8.30 4.48 4.39
N LEU A 21 7.08 4.62 3.87
CA LEU A 21 6.31 3.49 3.35
C LEU A 21 6.97 2.84 2.13
N VAL A 22 7.54 3.65 1.22
CA VAL A 22 8.33 3.12 0.10
C VAL A 22 9.59 2.42 0.61
N ARG A 23 10.30 3.01 1.57
CA ARG A 23 11.48 2.38 2.20
C ARG A 23 11.11 1.02 2.80
N ALA A 24 10.02 0.94 3.56
CA ALA A 24 9.53 -0.31 4.15
C ALA A 24 9.17 -1.35 3.07
N SER A 25 8.53 -0.93 1.97
CA SER A 25 8.20 -1.83 0.86
C SER A 25 9.45 -2.44 0.21
N ARG A 26 10.53 -1.66 0.08
CA ARG A 26 11.82 -2.14 -0.45
C ARG A 26 12.47 -3.15 0.49
N MET A 27 12.53 -2.85 1.78
CA MET A 27 13.10 -3.78 2.77
C MET A 27 12.38 -5.13 2.79
N LEU A 28 11.05 -5.12 2.64
CA LEU A 28 10.25 -6.34 2.52
C LEU A 28 10.47 -7.06 1.18
N GLY A 29 10.57 -6.31 0.08
CA GLY A 29 10.86 -6.86 -1.24
C GLY A 29 12.24 -7.53 -1.31
N ASP A 30 13.26 -6.90 -0.72
CA ASP A 30 14.62 -7.43 -0.64
C ASP A 30 14.63 -8.75 0.17
N LEU A 31 13.95 -8.77 1.32
CA LEU A 31 13.81 -9.99 2.12
C LEU A 31 13.06 -11.10 1.37
N ALA A 32 11.95 -10.77 0.70
CA ALA A 32 11.19 -11.74 -0.10
C ALA A 32 12.02 -12.31 -1.26
N PHE A 33 12.86 -11.48 -1.88
CA PHE A 33 13.79 -11.90 -2.92
C PHE A 33 14.86 -12.84 -2.37
N GLU A 34 15.49 -12.51 -1.25
CA GLU A 34 16.47 -13.38 -0.58
C GLU A 34 15.85 -14.74 -0.24
N LEU A 35 14.66 -14.76 0.36
CA LEU A 35 13.94 -15.99 0.70
C LEU A 35 13.48 -16.79 -0.54
N GLY A 36 13.09 -16.10 -1.61
CA GLY A 36 12.68 -16.70 -2.87
C GLY A 36 13.83 -17.27 -3.69
N SER A 37 15.06 -16.84 -3.42
CA SER A 37 16.26 -17.34 -4.10
C SER A 37 16.64 -18.77 -3.72
N ASP A 38 16.17 -19.25 -2.56
CA ASP A 38 16.28 -20.64 -2.14
C ASP A 38 15.02 -21.44 -2.54
N GLU A 39 15.19 -22.43 -3.42
CA GLU A 39 14.07 -23.19 -4.00
C GLU A 39 13.27 -23.97 -2.94
N ALA A 40 13.95 -24.48 -1.91
CA ALA A 40 13.29 -25.21 -0.83
C ALA A 40 12.39 -24.28 0.01
N THR A 41 12.89 -23.09 0.34
CA THR A 41 12.16 -22.05 1.07
C THR A 41 11.01 -21.50 0.23
N LEU A 42 11.24 -21.17 -1.04
CA LEU A 42 10.21 -20.72 -1.98
C LEU A 42 9.05 -21.72 -2.04
N ARG A 43 9.35 -23.00 -2.28
CA ARG A 43 8.32 -24.05 -2.39
C ARG A 43 7.55 -24.25 -1.08
N ARG A 44 8.22 -24.14 0.06
CA ARG A 44 7.61 -24.34 1.39
C ARG A 44 6.77 -23.14 1.84
N HIS A 45 7.13 -21.94 1.42
CA HIS A 45 6.56 -20.68 1.94
C HIS A 45 5.95 -19.78 0.86
N LEU A 46 5.61 -20.31 -0.32
CA LEU A 46 5.07 -19.54 -1.44
C LEU A 46 3.89 -18.63 -1.04
N THR A 47 2.92 -19.14 -0.26
CA THR A 47 1.78 -18.35 0.23
C THR A 47 2.21 -17.22 1.18
N GLY A 48 3.24 -17.45 1.99
CA GLY A 48 3.82 -16.42 2.85
C GLY A 48 4.50 -15.33 2.04
N LEU A 49 5.27 -15.71 1.01
CA LEU A 49 5.92 -14.76 0.10
C LEU A 49 4.90 -13.94 -0.70
N GLN A 50 3.80 -14.56 -1.15
CA GLN A 50 2.67 -13.85 -1.77
C GLN A 50 2.02 -12.86 -0.80
N SER A 51 1.91 -13.20 0.48
CA SER A 51 1.42 -12.27 1.49
C SER A 51 2.35 -11.07 1.68
N ILE A 52 3.67 -11.27 1.60
CA ILE A 52 4.65 -10.17 1.67
C ILE A 52 4.50 -9.25 0.46
N ASP A 53 4.36 -9.81 -0.75
CA ASP A 53 4.12 -9.04 -1.98
C ASP A 53 2.80 -8.25 -1.92
N HIS A 54 1.75 -8.83 -1.32
CA HIS A 54 0.52 -8.09 -1.08
C HIS A 54 0.71 -6.90 -0.12
N VAL A 55 1.53 -7.06 0.92
CA VAL A 55 1.84 -5.98 1.87
C VAL A 55 2.69 -4.89 1.21
N THR A 56 3.69 -5.24 0.38
CA THR A 56 4.48 -4.23 -0.34
C THR A 56 3.59 -3.38 -1.25
N GLN A 57 2.62 -4.00 -1.95
CA GLN A 57 1.64 -3.27 -2.76
C GLN A 57 0.78 -2.32 -1.91
N ILE A 58 0.28 -2.77 -0.75
CA ILE A 58 -0.48 -1.90 0.18
C ILE A 58 0.35 -0.68 0.61
N LEU A 59 1.62 -0.87 0.94
CA LEU A 59 2.51 0.23 1.37
C LEU A 59 2.73 1.26 0.25
N LEU A 60 2.96 0.80 -0.98
CA LEU A 60 3.13 1.67 -2.15
C LEU A 60 1.86 2.48 -2.46
N ASN A 61 0.72 1.82 -2.35
CA ASN A 61 -0.59 2.44 -2.52
C ASN A 61 -0.86 3.54 -1.49
N LEU A 62 -0.60 3.26 -0.21
CA LEU A 62 -0.70 4.26 0.86
C LEU A 62 0.27 5.43 0.64
N ALA A 63 1.50 5.15 0.18
CA ALA A 63 2.48 6.18 -0.15
C ALA A 63 2.02 7.07 -1.32
N SER A 64 1.26 6.53 -2.28
CA SER A 64 0.66 7.33 -3.35
C SER A 64 -0.43 8.26 -2.82
N VAL A 65 -1.36 7.72 -2.02
CA VAL A 65 -2.44 8.51 -1.39
C VAL A 65 -1.87 9.68 -0.58
N LEU A 66 -0.82 9.42 0.21
CA LEU A 66 -0.17 10.45 1.03
C LEU A 66 0.57 11.53 0.23
N ARG A 67 1.02 11.23 -1.00
CA ARG A 67 1.70 12.19 -1.89
C ARG A 67 0.73 13.03 -2.72
N GLY A 68 -0.40 12.44 -3.12
CA GLY A 68 -1.23 13.00 -4.17
C GLY A 68 -2.44 13.80 -3.71
N GLY A 69 -3.12 13.43 -2.62
CA GLY A 69 -4.42 14.03 -2.24
C GLY A 69 -5.58 13.80 -3.24
N ASP A 70 -5.29 13.78 -4.54
CA ASP A 70 -6.18 13.56 -5.69
C ASP A 70 -6.23 12.09 -6.15
N GLY A 71 -5.98 11.15 -5.25
CA GLY A 71 -5.79 9.72 -5.56
C GLY A 71 -7.04 8.97 -6.07
N GLN A 72 -8.13 9.63 -6.48
CA GLN A 72 -9.36 8.92 -6.88
C GLN A 72 -9.17 8.01 -8.10
N ASP A 73 -8.37 8.41 -9.09
CA ASP A 73 -8.12 7.59 -10.27
C ASP A 73 -7.10 6.46 -10.03
N GLN A 74 -6.30 6.54 -8.96
CA GLN A 74 -5.27 5.55 -8.63
C GLN A 74 -5.71 4.57 -7.52
N LEU A 75 -6.78 4.91 -6.78
CA LEU A 75 -7.44 4.05 -5.79
C LEU A 75 -8.21 2.87 -6.41
N SER A 76 -8.42 2.88 -7.73
CA SER A 76 -9.19 1.87 -8.46
C SER A 76 -8.44 0.56 -8.76
N GLU A 77 -7.16 0.45 -8.40
CA GLU A 77 -6.42 -0.81 -8.48
C GLU A 77 -6.71 -1.67 -7.24
N VAL A 78 -7.78 -2.48 -7.32
CA VAL A 78 -8.19 -3.68 -6.55
C VAL A 78 -7.80 -3.71 -5.05
N THR A 79 -6.51 -3.69 -4.74
CA THR A 79 -5.94 -3.59 -3.39
C THR A 79 -6.42 -2.39 -2.56
N LEU A 80 -6.59 -1.21 -3.17
CA LEU A 80 -7.03 -0.01 -2.45
C LEU A 80 -8.53 -0.01 -2.21
N GLU A 81 -9.35 -0.51 -3.14
CA GLU A 81 -10.80 -0.59 -2.99
C GLU A 81 -11.20 -1.52 -1.84
N ASP A 82 -10.56 -2.70 -1.75
CA ASP A 82 -10.73 -3.62 -0.62
C ASP A 82 -10.25 -3.01 0.71
N MET A 83 -9.13 -2.28 0.68
CA MET A 83 -8.62 -1.59 1.87
C MET A 83 -9.54 -0.45 2.30
N LEU A 84 -10.08 0.29 1.35
CA LEU A 84 -10.99 1.40 1.58
C LEU A 84 -12.33 0.89 2.10
N ALA A 85 -12.82 -0.26 1.63
CA ALA A 85 -13.96 -0.95 2.21
C ALA A 85 -13.71 -1.32 3.69
N ARG A 86 -12.53 -1.87 4.03
CA ARG A 86 -12.15 -2.15 5.43
C ARG A 86 -12.04 -0.90 6.29
N LEU A 87 -11.46 0.18 5.76
CA LEU A 87 -11.32 1.45 6.48
C LEU A 87 -12.69 2.11 6.73
N ARG A 88 -13.58 2.11 5.72
CA ARG A 88 -14.97 2.58 5.87
C ARG A 88 -15.73 1.79 6.93
N CYS A 89 -15.50 0.48 7.03
CA CYS A 89 -16.09 -0.37 8.06
C CYS A 89 -15.63 -0.01 9.49
N HIS A 90 -14.42 0.53 9.66
CA HIS A 90 -13.89 0.93 10.98
C HIS A 90 -14.20 2.39 11.37
N ALA A 91 -14.63 3.21 10.41
CA ALA A 91 -14.95 4.63 10.61
C ALA A 91 -16.45 4.90 10.83
N ALA A 92 -17.30 3.88 10.78
CA ALA A 92 -18.74 3.91 11.04
C ALA A 92 -19.04 3.39 12.46
#